data_AF-A0A522S2W2-F1
#
_entry.id   AF-A0A522S2W2-F1
#
_cell.length_a   1.000
_cell.length_b   1.000
_cell.length_c   1.000
_cell.angle_alpha   90.00
_cell.angle_beta   90.00
_cell.angle_gamma   90.00
#
_symmetry.space_group_name_H-M   'P 1'
#
loop_
_entity.id
_entity.type
_entity.pdbx_description
1 polymer ?
#
loop_
_entity_poly.entity_id
_entity_poly.type
_entity_poly.pdbx_seq_one_letter_code
_entity_poly.pdbx_strand_id
1 'polypeptide(L)'
;MRSYRCVCVMAASLLASTAAFAGEPASGPFDISTPQSFELQAARVRAGLDPGGIYDFASARDRARVDQAIAVMDTLFRRYGSIRTMRGAQRVELFNAQESVNWILTRGRTGNIRCVWTRQTGSHIPRTLCWSIEA
;
A
#
# COMPACT_ATOMS: atom_id res chain seq x y z
N MET A 1 67.45 5.19 33.23
CA MET A 1 67.69 4.63 31.88
C MET A 1 67.07 3.25 31.79
N ARG A 2 65.89 3.14 31.14
CA ARG A 2 65.52 2.03 30.25
C ARG A 2 64.13 2.30 29.68
N SER A 3 64.15 2.76 28.45
CA SER A 3 63.00 2.91 27.57
C SER A 3 62.51 1.54 27.13
N TYR A 4 61.19 1.30 27.18
CA TYR A 4 60.54 0.28 26.35
C TYR A 4 59.25 0.84 25.78
N ARG A 5 59.28 1.06 24.46
CA ARG A 5 58.14 1.36 23.61
C ARG A 5 57.41 0.03 23.41
N CYS A 6 56.10 -0.01 23.68
CA CYS A 6 55.24 -1.05 23.12
C CYS A 6 54.00 -0.37 22.55
N VAL A 7 54.05 -0.22 21.23
CA VAL A 7 52.94 0.10 20.33
C VAL A 7 51.91 -1.02 20.44
N CYS A 8 50.62 -0.70 20.62
CA CYS A 8 49.50 -1.55 20.22
C CYS A 8 48.22 -0.73 20.01
N VAL A 9 47.98 -0.43 18.73
CA VAL A 9 46.71 -0.59 17.99
C VAL A 9 45.48 0.21 18.48
N MET A 10 45.16 1.24 17.70
CA MET A 10 43.81 1.79 17.54
C MET A 10 42.85 0.70 17.01
N ALA A 11 41.70 0.53 17.66
CA ALA A 11 40.54 -0.12 17.06
C ALA A 11 39.26 0.54 17.61
N ALA A 12 38.88 1.67 17.01
CA ALA A 12 37.57 2.27 17.17
C ALA A 12 36.60 1.60 16.18
N SER A 13 35.88 0.57 16.65
CA SER A 13 34.81 -0.08 15.89
C SER A 13 33.47 0.51 16.29
N LEU A 14 33.05 1.57 15.59
CA LEU A 14 31.67 2.05 15.56
C LEU A 14 30.82 1.00 14.84
N LEU A 15 30.08 0.20 15.61
CA LEU A 15 29.00 -0.64 15.11
C LEU A 15 27.86 0.27 14.65
N ALA A 16 27.80 0.54 13.36
CA ALA A 16 26.63 1.14 12.71
C ALA A 16 25.48 0.11 12.77
N SER A 17 24.53 0.33 13.67
CA SER A 17 23.28 -0.43 13.71
C SER A 17 22.42 -0.03 12.50
N THR A 18 22.60 -0.73 11.38
CA THR A 18 21.63 -0.68 10.29
C THR A 18 20.34 -1.34 10.77
N ALA A 19 19.33 -0.51 11.08
CA ALA A 19 17.97 -0.99 11.30
C ALA A 19 17.44 -1.55 9.97
N ALA A 20 17.58 -2.87 9.78
CA ALA A 20 16.88 -3.59 8.75
C ALA A 20 15.39 -3.62 9.14
N PHE A 21 14.57 -2.77 8.53
CA PHE A 21 13.12 -2.90 8.62
C PHE A 21 12.70 -4.14 7.81
N ALA A 22 12.78 -5.31 8.44
CA ALA A 22 12.07 -6.50 7.99
C ALA A 22 10.58 -6.29 8.32
N GLY A 23 9.87 -5.56 7.45
CA GLY A 23 8.43 -5.45 7.54
C GLY A 23 7.81 -6.80 7.19
N GLU A 24 7.20 -7.47 8.17
CA GLU A 24 6.32 -8.60 7.90
C GLU A 24 5.29 -8.21 6.83
N PRO A 25 4.97 -9.11 5.88
CA PRO A 25 3.92 -8.82 4.91
C PRO A 25 2.63 -8.56 5.69
N ALA A 26 2.07 -7.37 5.52
CA ALA A 26 0.83 -6.98 6.17
C ALA A 26 -0.25 -8.04 5.88
N SER A 27 -0.64 -8.80 6.90
CA SER A 27 -1.56 -9.92 6.81
C SER A 27 -3.03 -9.48 6.74
N GLY A 28 -3.28 -8.23 6.36
CA GLY A 28 -4.61 -7.63 6.27
C GLY A 28 -4.78 -6.76 5.02
N PRO A 29 -6.02 -6.31 4.75
CA PRO A 29 -6.30 -5.42 3.63
C PRO A 29 -5.42 -4.16 3.66
N PHE A 30 -5.12 -3.60 2.49
CA PHE A 30 -4.46 -2.32 2.33
C PHE A 30 -5.24 -1.23 3.08
N ASP A 31 -4.72 -0.75 4.20
CA ASP A 31 -5.33 0.18 5.13
C ASP A 31 -5.50 1.57 4.51
N ILE A 32 -6.77 1.96 4.37
CA ILE A 32 -7.23 3.29 3.93
C ILE A 32 -8.03 4.01 5.02
N SER A 33 -7.99 3.53 6.27
CA SER A 33 -8.80 4.07 7.37
C SER A 33 -8.55 5.56 7.61
N THR A 34 -7.31 6.00 7.39
CA THR A 34 -6.88 7.40 7.49
C THR A 34 -5.93 7.76 6.35
N PRO A 35 -5.81 9.04 5.96
CA PRO A 35 -4.79 9.48 5.00
C PRO A 35 -3.37 9.09 5.42
N GLN A 36 -3.08 9.14 6.73
CA GLN A 36 -1.76 8.83 7.27
C GLN A 36 -1.43 7.35 7.17
N SER A 37 -2.36 6.45 7.53
CA SER A 37 -2.15 5.01 7.39
C SER A 37 -2.00 4.61 5.91
N PHE A 38 -2.81 5.22 5.05
CA PHE A 38 -2.69 5.09 3.60
C PHE A 38 -1.30 5.49 3.09
N GLU A 39 -0.80 6.69 3.42
CA GLU A 39 0.49 7.19 2.95
C GLU A 39 1.65 6.28 3.36
N LEU A 40 1.64 5.85 4.63
CA LEU A 40 2.66 4.94 5.17
C LEU A 40 2.66 3.58 4.44
N GLN A 41 1.48 3.04 4.16
CA GLN A 41 1.40 1.76 3.45
C GLN A 41 1.67 1.90 1.95
N ALA A 42 1.25 2.99 1.31
CA ALA A 42 1.57 3.28 -0.08
C ALA A 42 3.08 3.38 -0.30
N ALA A 43 3.81 4.03 0.61
CA ALA A 43 5.28 4.09 0.57
C ALA A 43 5.90 2.68 0.70
N ARG A 44 5.42 1.87 1.64
CA ARG A 44 5.87 0.47 1.80
C ARG A 44 5.58 -0.38 0.58
N VAL A 45 4.40 -0.23 -0.03
CA VAL A 45 4.02 -0.98 -1.22
C VAL A 45 4.92 -0.61 -2.39
N ARG A 46 5.16 0.69 -2.63
CA ARG A 46 6.08 1.14 -3.69
C ARG A 46 7.48 0.57 -3.50
N ALA A 47 8.04 0.64 -2.29
CA ALA A 47 9.33 0.02 -1.99
C ALA A 47 9.31 -1.51 -2.19
N GLY A 48 8.20 -2.17 -1.85
CA GLY A 48 8.02 -3.59 -2.09
C GLY A 48 7.91 -3.96 -3.58
N LEU A 49 7.54 -3.01 -4.44
CA LEU A 49 7.47 -3.14 -5.91
C LEU A 49 8.79 -2.76 -6.59
N ASP A 50 9.85 -2.40 -5.88
CA ASP A 50 11.18 -2.24 -6.47
C ASP A 50 11.77 -3.61 -6.84
N PRO A 51 12.77 -3.68 -7.76
CA PRO A 51 13.46 -4.92 -8.07
C PRO A 51 14.03 -5.60 -6.80
N GLY A 52 13.69 -6.88 -6.60
CA GLY A 52 14.10 -7.63 -5.40
C GLY A 52 13.27 -7.36 -4.14
N GLY A 53 12.20 -6.57 -4.24
CA GLY A 53 11.25 -6.33 -3.14
C GLY A 53 10.29 -7.50 -2.88
N ILE A 54 9.46 -7.38 -1.84
CA ILE A 54 8.51 -8.44 -1.44
C ILE A 54 7.44 -8.75 -2.50
N TYR A 55 7.18 -7.80 -3.40
CA TYR A 55 6.23 -7.93 -4.51
C TYR A 55 6.94 -8.15 -5.84
N ASP A 56 8.16 -8.70 -5.84
CA ASP A 56 8.93 -8.91 -7.08
C ASP A 56 8.22 -9.83 -8.09
N PHE A 57 7.30 -10.67 -7.61
CA PHE A 57 6.42 -11.49 -8.45
C PHE A 57 5.46 -10.68 -9.33
N ALA A 58 5.19 -9.41 -9.00
CA ALA A 58 4.25 -8.58 -9.75
C ALA A 58 4.84 -8.24 -11.12
N SER A 59 4.07 -8.49 -12.18
CA SER A 59 4.45 -8.13 -13.55
C SER A 59 4.56 -6.60 -13.71
N ALA A 60 5.27 -6.12 -14.74
CA ALA A 60 5.33 -4.68 -15.02
C ALA A 60 3.94 -4.04 -15.18
N ARG A 61 2.99 -4.78 -15.75
CA ARG A 61 1.59 -4.36 -15.88
C ARG A 61 0.91 -4.25 -14.52
N ASP A 62 1.12 -5.22 -13.63
CA ASP A 62 0.55 -5.22 -12.29
C ASP A 62 1.15 -4.10 -11.43
N ARG A 63 2.47 -3.87 -11.51
CA ARG A 63 3.14 -2.74 -10.85
C ARG A 63 2.51 -1.41 -11.27
N ALA A 64 2.37 -1.18 -12.57
CA ALA A 64 1.71 0.03 -13.09
C ALA A 64 0.25 0.17 -12.62
N ARG A 65 -0.50 -0.94 -12.52
CA ARG A 65 -1.87 -0.94 -12.03
C ARG A 65 -1.96 -0.64 -10.53
N VAL A 66 -1.04 -1.15 -9.71
CA VAL A 66 -0.94 -0.80 -8.29
C VAL A 66 -0.63 0.70 -8.14
N ASP A 67 0.36 1.21 -8.87
CA ASP A 67 0.71 2.64 -8.81
C ASP A 67 -0.45 3.54 -9.21
N GLN A 68 -1.18 3.18 -10.28
CA GLN A 68 -2.38 3.91 -10.70
C GLN A 68 -3.46 3.89 -9.61
N ALA A 69 -3.72 2.73 -9.01
CA ALA A 69 -4.72 2.60 -7.95
C ALA A 69 -4.32 3.43 -6.71
N ILE A 70 -3.04 3.42 -6.31
CA ILE A 70 -2.53 4.26 -5.24
C ILE A 70 -2.69 5.75 -5.58
N ALA A 71 -2.40 6.16 -6.81
CA ALA A 71 -2.57 7.56 -7.25
C ALA A 71 -4.05 8.02 -7.21
N VAL A 72 -5.00 7.13 -7.51
CA VAL A 72 -6.44 7.39 -7.34
C VAL A 72 -6.79 7.60 -5.88
N MET A 73 -6.36 6.70 -4.99
CA MET A 73 -6.62 6.82 -3.54
C MET A 73 -6.05 8.12 -2.98
N ASP A 74 -4.81 8.45 -3.33
CA ASP A 74 -4.12 9.68 -2.97
C ASP A 74 -4.86 10.94 -3.47
N THR A 75 -5.34 10.93 -4.71
CA THR A 75 -6.14 12.04 -5.26
C THR A 75 -7.45 12.25 -4.49
N LEU A 76 -8.12 11.16 -4.09
CA LEU A 76 -9.34 11.22 -3.29
C LEU A 76 -9.04 11.74 -1.88
N PHE A 77 -7.97 11.28 -1.23
CA PHE A 77 -7.58 11.79 0.08
C PHE A 77 -7.17 13.25 0.05
N ARG A 78 -6.41 13.71 -0.95
CA ARG A 78 -6.10 15.13 -1.11
C ARG A 78 -7.35 15.98 -1.32
N ARG A 79 -8.30 15.50 -2.11
CA ARG A 79 -9.52 16.26 -2.44
C ARG A 79 -10.49 16.36 -1.28
N TYR A 80 -10.68 15.27 -0.53
CA TYR A 80 -11.72 15.18 0.49
C TYR A 80 -11.19 15.22 1.92
N GLY A 81 -9.91 14.90 2.13
CA GLY A 81 -9.24 14.86 3.44
C GLY A 81 -9.54 13.61 4.27
N SER A 82 -10.69 12.94 4.06
CA SER A 82 -11.04 11.70 4.78
C SER A 82 -12.15 10.94 4.04
N ILE A 83 -12.38 9.68 4.43
CA ILE A 83 -13.52 8.90 3.92
C ILE A 83 -14.87 9.53 4.33
N ARG A 84 -14.93 10.16 5.51
CA ARG A 84 -16.18 10.72 6.07
C ARG A 84 -16.75 11.85 5.20
N THR A 85 -15.90 12.59 4.50
CA THR A 85 -16.27 13.71 3.63
C THR A 85 -16.56 13.25 2.19
N MET A 86 -16.22 12.02 1.83
CA MET A 86 -16.53 11.43 0.52
C MET A 86 -18.01 11.02 0.43
N ARG A 87 -18.62 11.18 -0.75
CA ARG A 87 -19.98 10.70 -1.04
C ARG A 87 -19.94 9.34 -1.73
N GLY A 88 -21.12 8.76 -2.00
CA GLY A 88 -21.28 7.38 -2.47
C GLY A 88 -20.35 6.99 -3.62
N ALA A 89 -20.32 7.77 -4.70
CA ALA A 89 -19.44 7.51 -5.85
C ALA A 89 -17.95 7.53 -5.47
N GLN A 90 -17.51 8.50 -4.66
CA GLN A 90 -16.10 8.62 -4.26
C GLN A 90 -15.68 7.50 -3.31
N ARG A 91 -16.56 7.07 -2.40
CA ARG A 91 -16.28 5.93 -1.53
C ARG A 91 -16.17 4.64 -2.32
N VAL A 92 -17.00 4.46 -3.34
CA VAL A 92 -16.91 3.32 -4.27
C VAL A 92 -15.62 3.35 -5.08
N GLU A 93 -15.21 4.52 -5.57
CA GLU A 93 -13.95 4.68 -6.29
C GLU A 93 -12.74 4.35 -5.40
N LEU A 94 -12.72 4.86 -4.16
CA LEU A 94 -11.67 4.56 -3.18
C LEU A 94 -11.60 3.06 -2.87
N PHE A 95 -12.75 2.44 -2.61
CA PHE A 95 -12.85 1.00 -2.32
C PHE A 95 -12.35 0.16 -3.50
N ASN A 96 -12.78 0.46 -4.72
CA ASN A 96 -12.34 -0.28 -5.91
C ASN A 96 -10.83 -0.15 -6.16
N ALA A 97 -10.24 1.00 -5.87
CA ALA A 97 -8.80 1.19 -5.97
C ALA A 97 -8.05 0.34 -4.92
N GLN A 98 -8.52 0.35 -3.67
CA GLN A 98 -8.00 -0.51 -2.60
C GLN A 98 -8.07 -1.99 -2.98
N GLU A 99 -9.22 -2.46 -3.48
CA GLU A 99 -9.41 -3.85 -3.91
C GLU A 99 -8.49 -4.23 -5.06
N SER A 100 -8.25 -3.32 -6.01
CA SER A 100 -7.27 -3.57 -7.08
C SER A 100 -5.85 -3.77 -6.53
N VAL A 101 -5.46 -3.02 -5.51
CA VAL A 101 -4.15 -3.22 -4.85
C VAL A 101 -4.14 -4.54 -4.09
N ASN A 102 -5.14 -4.81 -3.25
CA ASN A 102 -5.26 -6.04 -2.48
C ASN A 102 -5.18 -7.29 -3.36
N TRP A 103 -5.94 -7.32 -4.45
CA TRP A 103 -5.98 -8.46 -5.35
C TRP A 103 -4.60 -8.74 -5.96
N ILE A 104 -3.88 -7.70 -6.40
CA ILE A 104 -2.53 -7.87 -6.97
C ILE A 104 -1.54 -8.34 -5.91
N LEU A 105 -1.46 -7.62 -4.78
CA LEU A 105 -0.45 -7.88 -3.75
C LEU A 105 -0.65 -9.22 -3.05
N THR A 106 -1.87 -9.78 -3.08
CA THR A 106 -2.19 -11.10 -2.51
C THR A 106 -2.23 -12.23 -3.54
N ARG A 107 -1.86 -11.97 -4.79
CA ARG A 107 -1.95 -12.95 -5.90
C ARG A 107 -3.37 -13.53 -6.06
N GLY A 108 -4.37 -12.68 -5.91
CA GLY A 108 -5.78 -13.01 -6.04
C GLY A 108 -6.41 -13.75 -4.87
N ARG A 109 -5.68 -13.97 -3.77
CA ARG A 109 -6.19 -14.71 -2.60
C ARG A 109 -7.33 -14.00 -1.86
N THR A 110 -7.42 -12.68 -1.96
CA THR A 110 -8.47 -11.89 -1.28
C THR A 110 -9.81 -11.90 -2.00
N GLY A 111 -9.95 -12.62 -3.12
CA GLY A 111 -11.10 -12.46 -4.02
C GLY A 111 -11.05 -11.13 -4.77
N ASN A 112 -11.89 -10.96 -5.79
CA ASN A 112 -11.93 -9.76 -6.60
C ASN A 112 -13.33 -9.15 -6.55
N ILE A 113 -13.53 -8.14 -5.70
CA ILE A 113 -14.82 -7.47 -5.56
C ILE A 113 -14.79 -6.15 -6.33
N ARG A 114 -15.85 -5.90 -7.11
CA ARG A 114 -16.07 -4.61 -7.76
C ARG A 114 -17.40 -4.02 -7.33
N CYS A 115 -17.37 -2.74 -6.97
CA CYS A 115 -18.54 -1.98 -6.59
C CYS A 115 -18.89 -0.88 -7.62
N VAL A 116 -20.17 -0.52 -7.70
CA VAL A 116 -20.67 0.64 -8.45
C VAL A 116 -21.68 1.43 -7.61
N TRP A 117 -21.69 2.76 -7.79
CA TRP A 117 -22.70 3.65 -7.23
C TRP A 117 -23.73 3.97 -8.30
N THR A 118 -24.94 3.43 -8.18
CA THR A 118 -25.97 3.54 -9.23
C THR A 118 -27.37 3.75 -8.68
N ARG A 119 -28.27 4.29 -9.51
CA ARG A 119 -29.71 4.38 -9.21
C ARG A 119 -30.37 3.09 -9.69
N GLN A 120 -31.22 2.52 -8.85
CA GLN A 120 -31.99 1.33 -9.25
C GLN A 120 -33.24 1.74 -10.02
N THR A 121 -33.65 0.93 -10.99
CA THR A 121 -34.92 1.11 -11.69
C THR A 121 -36.06 1.18 -10.68
N GLY A 122 -36.93 2.19 -10.81
CA GLY A 122 -38.05 2.41 -9.89
C GLY A 122 -37.69 3.14 -8.58
N SER A 123 -36.43 3.56 -8.37
CA SER A 123 -36.05 4.40 -7.24
C SER A 123 -35.06 5.50 -7.62
N HIS A 124 -35.33 6.72 -7.16
CA HIS A 124 -34.39 7.83 -7.30
C HIS A 124 -33.25 7.81 -6.26
N ILE A 125 -33.32 6.93 -5.25
CA ILE A 125 -32.30 6.82 -4.20
C ILE A 125 -31.16 5.92 -4.71
N PRO A 126 -29.93 6.43 -4.85
CA PRO A 126 -28.83 5.60 -5.31
C PRO A 126 -28.36 4.61 -4.24
N ARG A 127 -27.80 3.49 -4.70
CA ARG A 127 -27.27 2.40 -3.88
C ARG A 127 -25.88 1.99 -4.38
N THR A 128 -25.09 1.43 -3.46
CA THR A 128 -23.86 0.73 -3.81
C THR A 128 -24.19 -0.72 -4.10
N LEU A 129 -23.80 -1.21 -5.28
CA LEU A 129 -23.91 -2.61 -5.65
C LEU A 129 -22.50 -3.17 -5.83
N CYS A 130 -22.20 -4.30 -5.20
CA CYS A 130 -20.90 -4.96 -5.25
C CYS A 130 -21.07 -6.42 -5.65
N TRP A 131 -20.15 -6.94 -6.43
CA TRP A 131 -20.14 -8.36 -6.84
C TRP A 131 -18.70 -8.84 -7.00
N SER A 132 -18.52 -10.15 -6.86
CA SER A 132 -17.27 -10.81 -7.24
C SER A 132 -17.14 -10.79 -8.76
N ILE A 133 -15.97 -10.44 -9.27
CA ILE A 133 -15.64 -10.66 -10.68
C ILE A 133 -14.83 -11.97 -10.77
N GLU A 134 -15.32 -12.90 -11.55
CA GLU A 134 -14.58 -14.11 -11.90
C GLU A 134 -13.43 -13.72 -12.83
N ALA A 135 -12.24 -14.25 -12.55
CA ALA A 135 -11.01 -13.97 -13.29
C ALA A 135 -10.84 -14.93 -14.47
#